data_AF-A0A0F2I582-F1
#
_entry.id   AF-A0A0F2I582-F1
#
_cell.length_a   1.000
_cell.length_b   1.000
_cell.length_c   1.000
_cell.angle_alpha   90.00
_cell.angle_beta   90.00
_cell.angle_gamma   90.00
#
_symmetry.space_group_name_H-M   'P 1'
#
loop_
_entity.id
_entity.type
_entity.pdbx_description
1 polymer ?
#
loop_
_entity_poly.entity_id
_entity_poly.type
_entity_poly.pdbx_seq_one_letter_code
_entity_poly.pdbx_strand_id
1 'polypeptide(L)'
;LSTSIDSPDTEKTQMQHKLINDSNTWKGKKLIYIAHSQGNLWVNQSYKYVVSQLGYDADNIHVVHIAPASPTLTPDSEYILSTSDLVINGLQLTGIGSVPVSNTAIAPSTADIAGHGLIEIYLTHPDSINKIKKSVGRAFDSLTKPDMEEHLFEVTYQ
;
A
#
# COMPACT_ATOMS: atom_id res chain seq x y z
N LEU A 1 24.27 -10.06 0.83
CA LEU A 1 23.77 -10.58 2.12
C LEU A 1 22.43 -9.87 2.41
N SER A 2 21.30 -10.02 1.71
CA SER A 2 20.51 -11.13 1.12
C SER A 2 19.87 -12.14 2.09
N THR A 3 19.67 -11.79 3.37
CA THR A 3 19.09 -12.71 4.37
C THR A 3 18.03 -12.07 5.28
N SER A 4 17.20 -11.15 4.77
CA SER A 4 16.05 -10.64 5.56
C SER A 4 14.77 -10.39 4.75
N ILE A 5 14.65 -10.97 3.54
CA ILE A 5 13.42 -10.86 2.73
C ILE A 5 12.50 -12.07 2.94
N ASP A 6 12.99 -13.15 3.55
CA ASP A 6 12.23 -14.39 3.73
C ASP A 6 12.18 -14.77 5.22
N SER A 7 11.30 -14.07 5.94
CA SER A 7 10.80 -14.58 7.22
C SER A 7 9.88 -15.77 6.93
N PRO A 8 9.87 -16.85 7.74
CA PRO A 8 8.93 -17.96 7.61
C PRO A 8 7.44 -17.54 7.63
N ASP A 9 7.13 -16.29 7.97
CA ASP A 9 5.77 -15.71 7.88
C ASP A 9 5.45 -15.03 6.55
N THR A 10 6.39 -14.95 5.60
CA THR A 10 6.19 -14.25 4.31
C THR A 10 5.12 -14.93 3.47
N GLU A 11 5.27 -16.23 3.21
CA GLU A 11 4.29 -17.01 2.46
C GLU A 11 2.92 -17.00 3.14
N LYS A 12 2.90 -17.12 4.47
CA LYS A 12 1.67 -17.06 5.27
C LYS A 12 0.98 -15.70 5.15
N THR A 13 1.74 -14.61 5.20
CA THR A 13 1.21 -13.24 5.06
C THR A 13 0.67 -13.01 3.65
N GLN A 14 1.39 -13.46 2.62
CA GLN A 14 0.92 -13.40 1.23
C GLN A 14 -0.36 -14.21 1.02
N MET A 15 -0.44 -15.41 1.59
CA MET A 15 -1.65 -16.24 1.55
C MET A 15 -2.83 -15.54 2.22
N GLN A 16 -2.62 -14.93 3.39
CA GLN A 16 -3.66 -14.17 4.09
C GLN A 16 -4.16 -12.99 3.27
N HIS A 17 -3.26 -12.19 2.69
CA HIS A 17 -3.64 -11.09 1.79
C HIS A 17 -4.43 -11.60 0.59
N LYS A 18 -4.00 -12.71 -0.03
CA LYS A 18 -4.71 -13.31 -1.16
C LYS A 18 -6.14 -13.71 -0.79
N LEU A 19 -6.33 -14.39 0.35
CA LEU A 19 -7.66 -14.82 0.81
C LEU A 19 -8.59 -13.62 1.12
N ILE A 20 -8.05 -12.56 1.71
CA ILE A 20 -8.81 -11.33 1.97
C ILE A 20 -9.20 -10.65 0.65
N ASN A 21 -8.27 -10.57 -0.31
CA ASN A 21 -8.52 -10.02 -1.63
C ASN A 21 -9.61 -10.82 -2.34
N ASP A 22 -9.48 -12.15 -2.41
CA ASP A 22 -10.47 -13.06 -3.03
C ASP A 22 -11.86 -12.86 -2.41
N SER A 23 -11.96 -12.82 -1.07
CA SER A 23 -13.24 -12.62 -0.41
C SER A 23 -13.89 -11.28 -0.76
N ASN A 24 -13.11 -10.22 -0.86
CA ASN A 24 -13.64 -8.89 -1.16
C ASN A 24 -13.93 -8.69 -2.65
N THR A 25 -13.11 -9.28 -3.52
CA THR A 25 -13.30 -9.19 -4.98
C THR A 25 -14.54 -9.94 -5.41
N TRP A 26 -14.79 -11.13 -4.87
CA TRP A 26 -16.03 -11.88 -5.12
C TRP A 26 -17.29 -11.17 -4.61
N LYS A 27 -17.15 -10.29 -3.62
CA LYS A 27 -18.24 -9.45 -3.11
C LYS A 27 -18.41 -8.15 -3.92
N GLY A 28 -17.64 -7.94 -4.98
CA GLY A 28 -17.67 -6.72 -5.80
C GLY A 28 -17.38 -5.45 -4.99
N LYS A 29 -16.45 -5.52 -4.03
CA LYS A 29 -16.10 -4.37 -3.18
C LYS A 29 -15.10 -3.45 -3.88
N LYS A 30 -15.26 -2.14 -3.65
CA LYS A 30 -14.21 -1.15 -3.87
C LYS A 30 -13.13 -1.33 -2.81
N LEU A 31 -11.87 -1.17 -3.18
CA LEU A 31 -10.73 -1.51 -2.32
C LEU A 31 -9.83 -0.30 -2.08
N ILE A 32 -9.53 -0.02 -0.81
CA ILE A 32 -8.55 1.02 -0.42
C ILE A 32 -7.52 0.33 0.47
N TYR A 33 -6.27 0.34 0.04
CA TYR A 33 -5.15 -0.19 0.81
C TYR A 33 -4.31 0.94 1.38
N ILE A 34 -3.85 0.75 2.61
CA ILE A 34 -2.95 1.68 3.28
C ILE A 34 -1.74 0.86 3.71
N ALA A 35 -0.57 1.21 3.19
CA ALA A 35 0.65 0.45 3.39
C ALA A 35 1.74 1.34 3.98
N HIS A 36 2.50 0.79 4.95
CA HIS A 36 3.62 1.47 5.58
C HIS A 36 4.92 0.67 5.41
N SER A 37 6.04 1.35 5.14
CA SER A 37 7.38 0.74 5.10
C SER A 37 7.44 -0.49 4.18
N GLN A 38 7.89 -1.64 4.70
CA GLN A 38 7.94 -2.93 4.01
C GLN A 38 6.55 -3.39 3.51
N GLY A 39 5.46 -2.95 4.15
CA GLY A 39 4.09 -3.18 3.69
C GLY A 39 3.86 -2.76 2.24
N ASN A 40 4.62 -1.80 1.73
CA ASN A 40 4.55 -1.36 0.34
C ASN A 40 5.04 -2.43 -0.66
N LEU A 41 5.91 -3.36 -0.24
CA LEU A 41 6.26 -4.53 -1.07
C LEU A 41 5.07 -5.48 -1.22
N TRP A 42 4.36 -5.74 -0.11
CA TRP A 42 3.20 -6.63 -0.08
C TRP A 42 1.98 -6.05 -0.77
N VAL A 43 1.73 -4.74 -0.60
CA VAL A 43 0.58 -4.08 -1.23
C VAL A 43 0.74 -4.02 -2.75
N ASN A 44 1.95 -3.89 -3.26
CA ASN A 44 2.22 -3.90 -4.70
C ASN A 44 1.89 -5.26 -5.33
N GLN A 45 2.18 -6.37 -4.62
CA GLN A 45 1.75 -7.71 -5.03
C GLN A 45 0.23 -7.86 -4.96
N SER A 46 -0.39 -7.35 -3.89
CA SER A 46 -1.84 -7.39 -3.71
C SER A 46 -2.60 -6.60 -4.77
N TYR A 47 -2.12 -5.40 -5.11
CA TYR A 47 -2.68 -4.57 -6.17
C TYR A 47 -2.62 -5.31 -7.51
N LYS A 48 -1.44 -5.83 -7.90
CA LYS A 48 -1.26 -6.59 -9.14
C LYS A 48 -2.20 -7.80 -9.21
N TYR A 49 -2.38 -8.49 -8.09
CA TYR A 49 -3.29 -9.62 -8.01
C TYR A 49 -4.76 -9.20 -8.20
N VAL A 50 -5.19 -8.13 -7.55
CA VAL A 50 -6.58 -7.62 -7.65
C VAL A 50 -6.91 -7.16 -9.06
N VAL A 51 -6.07 -6.34 -9.69
CA VAL A 51 -6.32 -5.83 -11.05
C VAL A 51 -6.18 -6.92 -12.13
N SER A 52 -5.71 -8.11 -11.77
CA SER A 52 -5.77 -9.30 -12.64
C SER A 52 -7.04 -10.13 -12.47
N GLN A 53 -7.87 -9.82 -11.47
CA GLN A 53 -9.16 -10.47 -11.28
C GLN A 53 -10.16 -9.95 -12.31
N LEU A 54 -11.07 -10.83 -12.72
CA LEU A 54 -12.17 -10.48 -13.59
C LEU A 54 -13.02 -9.36 -12.97
N GLY A 55 -13.40 -8.35 -13.76
CA GLY A 55 -14.21 -7.22 -13.31
C GLY A 55 -13.46 -6.14 -12.50
N TYR A 56 -12.14 -6.28 -12.32
CA TYR A 56 -11.32 -5.33 -11.57
C TYR A 56 -10.23 -4.67 -12.41
N ASP A 57 -10.11 -3.35 -12.28
CA ASP A 57 -9.02 -2.55 -12.84
C ASP A 57 -8.58 -1.44 -11.85
N ALA A 58 -7.79 -0.48 -12.33
CA ALA A 58 -7.27 0.62 -11.53
C ALA A 58 -8.37 1.56 -10.96
N ASP A 59 -9.58 1.55 -11.53
CA ASP A 59 -10.68 2.42 -11.09
C ASP A 59 -11.41 1.85 -9.87
N ASN A 60 -11.15 0.60 -9.49
CA ASN A 60 -11.83 -0.07 -8.37
C ASN A 60 -10.96 -0.21 -7.11
N ILE A 61 -9.65 0.04 -7.24
CA ILE A 61 -8.67 -0.11 -6.17
C ILE A 61 -7.74 1.11 -6.07
N HIS A 62 -7.51 1.60 -4.85
CA HIS A 62 -6.54 2.67 -4.58
C HIS A 62 -5.56 2.25 -3.49
N VAL A 63 -4.31 2.72 -3.58
CA VAL A 63 -3.28 2.48 -2.55
C VAL A 63 -2.75 3.81 -2.02
N VAL A 64 -2.73 3.93 -0.70
CA VAL A 64 -2.05 5.00 0.04
C VAL A 64 -0.70 4.48 0.50
N HIS A 65 0.38 4.96 -0.11
CA HIS A 65 1.74 4.55 0.23
C HIS A 65 2.32 5.45 1.32
N ILE A 66 2.73 4.89 2.46
CA ILE A 66 3.39 5.61 3.55
C ILE A 66 4.79 5.04 3.73
N ALA A 67 5.81 5.89 3.77
CA ALA A 67 7.22 5.50 3.88
C ALA A 67 7.60 4.34 2.93
N PRO A 68 7.36 4.41 1.61
CA PRO A 68 7.50 3.25 0.74
C PRO A 68 8.94 2.72 0.68
N ALA A 69 9.15 1.49 1.17
CA ALA A 69 10.39 0.74 1.04
C ALA A 69 10.52 0.01 -0.32
N SER A 70 9.81 0.51 -1.35
CA SER A 70 9.75 -0.06 -2.69
C SER A 70 9.88 1.07 -3.72
N PRO A 71 10.59 0.86 -4.85
CA PRO A 71 10.61 1.83 -5.95
C PRO A 71 9.26 1.95 -6.66
N THR A 72 8.40 0.94 -6.51
CA THR A 72 7.13 0.86 -7.22
C THR A 72 6.04 1.54 -6.42
N LEU A 73 5.40 2.52 -7.05
CA LEU A 73 4.11 3.07 -6.65
C LEU A 73 3.04 2.56 -7.61
N THR A 74 1.83 2.33 -7.10
CA THR A 74 0.71 1.91 -7.95
C THR A 74 0.19 3.09 -8.80
N PRO A 75 -0.48 2.85 -9.95
CA PRO A 75 -1.07 3.90 -10.76
C PRO A 75 -1.95 4.85 -9.94
N ASP A 76 -1.87 6.14 -10.24
CA ASP A 76 -2.64 7.22 -9.59
C ASP A 76 -2.55 7.28 -8.06
N SER A 77 -1.57 6.59 -7.47
CA SER A 77 -1.37 6.58 -6.04
C SER A 77 -0.61 7.80 -5.54
N GLU A 78 -1.04 8.29 -4.38
CA GLU A 78 -0.23 9.20 -3.59
C GLU A 78 0.69 8.41 -2.67
N TYR A 79 1.82 9.03 -2.37
CA TYR A 79 2.70 8.55 -1.32
C TYR A 79 3.04 9.66 -0.33
N ILE A 80 3.40 9.27 0.88
CA ILE A 80 3.84 10.15 1.95
C ILE A 80 5.19 9.61 2.43
N LEU A 81 6.25 10.35 2.15
CA LEU A 81 7.59 10.03 2.62
C LEU A 81 8.22 11.25 3.29
N SER A 82 8.60 11.07 4.55
CA SER A 82 9.20 12.10 5.39
C SER A 82 10.65 12.39 4.99
N THR A 83 11.01 13.68 4.92
CA THR A 83 12.41 14.13 4.74
C THR A 83 13.34 13.67 5.85
N SER A 84 12.80 13.33 7.03
CA SER A 84 13.56 12.89 8.21
C SER A 84 13.51 11.38 8.42
N ASP A 85 12.97 10.60 7.49
CA ASP A 85 12.91 9.14 7.56
C ASP A 85 14.27 8.51 7.24
N LEU A 86 15.06 8.23 8.29
CA LEU A 86 16.42 7.69 8.17
C LEU A 86 16.44 6.26 7.62
N VAL A 87 15.37 5.48 7.85
CA VAL A 87 15.29 4.09 7.38
C VAL A 87 15.17 4.07 5.86
N ILE A 88 14.21 4.81 5.31
CA ILE A 88 14.00 4.87 3.86
C ILE A 88 15.15 5.60 3.16
N ASN A 89 15.65 6.69 3.74
CA ASN A 89 16.82 7.38 3.20
C ASN A 89 18.07 6.48 3.19
N GLY A 90 18.24 5.64 4.21
CA GLY A 90 19.30 4.63 4.25
C GLY A 90 19.17 3.61 3.11
N LEU A 91 17.95 3.14 2.79
CA LEU A 91 17.71 2.26 1.65
C LEU A 91 18.12 2.91 0.33
N GLN A 92 17.87 4.21 0.16
CA GLN A 92 18.28 4.96 -1.03
C GLN A 92 19.81 4.97 -1.22
N LEU A 93 20.58 5.04 -0.14
CA LEU A 93 22.06 5.01 -0.17
C LEU A 93 22.63 3.62 -0.47
N THR A 94 21.90 2.54 -0.14
CA THR A 94 22.37 1.16 -0.34
C THR A 94 22.14 0.60 -1.74
N GLY A 95 21.48 1.35 -2.63
CA GLY A 95 21.24 0.94 -4.02
C GLY A 95 20.20 -0.18 -4.18
N ILE A 96 19.52 -0.58 -3.09
CA ILE A 96 18.38 -1.50 -3.15
C ILE A 96 17.21 -0.72 -3.75
N GLY A 97 17.02 -0.82 -5.08
CA GLY A 97 15.87 -0.32 -5.85
C GLY A 97 15.36 1.06 -5.43
N SER A 98 15.79 2.12 -6.12
CA SER A 98 15.54 3.53 -5.78
C SER A 98 14.13 3.80 -5.24
N VAL A 99 14.01 3.92 -3.92
CA VAL A 99 12.78 4.38 -3.26
C VAL A 99 12.39 5.79 -3.78
N PRO A 100 11.09 6.14 -3.73
CA PRO A 100 10.64 7.49 -4.09
C PRO A 100 11.40 8.57 -3.31
N VAL A 101 11.54 9.75 -3.91
CA VAL A 101 12.11 10.91 -3.22
C VAL A 101 11.18 11.37 -2.10
N SER A 102 11.72 11.86 -0.99
CA SER A 102 10.91 12.43 0.08
C SER A 102 10.03 13.57 -0.45
N ASN A 103 8.75 13.57 -0.07
CA ASN A 103 7.78 14.55 -0.56
C ASN A 103 7.05 15.29 0.58
N THR A 104 7.35 14.98 1.84
CA THR A 104 6.70 15.53 3.02
C THR A 104 7.76 16.00 4.01
N ALA A 105 7.77 17.31 4.31
CA ALA A 105 8.62 17.85 5.36
C ALA A 105 8.00 17.52 6.72
N ILE A 106 8.69 16.71 7.52
CA ILE A 106 8.31 16.40 8.90
C ILE A 106 9.53 16.69 9.75
N ALA A 107 9.38 17.48 10.82
CA ALA A 107 10.49 17.76 11.72
C ALA A 107 10.91 16.46 12.47
N PRO A 108 12.21 16.26 12.73
CA PRO A 108 12.65 15.15 13.57
C PRO A 108 11.94 15.13 14.92
N SER A 109 11.58 13.93 15.40
CA SER A 109 10.88 13.72 16.67
C SER A 109 11.72 12.85 17.59
N THR A 110 11.67 13.12 18.89
CA THR A 110 12.29 12.23 19.89
C THR A 110 11.44 10.99 20.17
N ALA A 111 10.18 10.97 19.72
CA ALA A 111 9.30 9.79 19.85
C ALA A 111 9.77 8.63 18.96
N ASP A 112 10.36 8.96 17.80
CA ASP A 112 11.10 8.03 16.96
C ASP A 112 12.23 8.79 16.26
N ILE A 113 13.45 8.55 16.75
CA ILE A 113 14.68 9.20 16.26
C ILE A 113 14.94 8.84 14.79
N ALA A 114 14.48 7.67 14.33
CA ALA A 114 14.62 7.27 12.93
C ALA A 114 13.60 7.97 12.01
N GLY A 115 12.59 8.63 12.57
CA GLY A 115 11.59 9.37 11.79
C GLY A 115 10.73 8.48 10.89
N HIS A 116 10.54 7.21 11.24
CA HIS A 116 9.99 6.17 10.36
C HIS A 116 8.64 5.59 10.82
N GLY A 117 8.38 5.54 12.12
CA GLY A 117 7.21 4.90 12.72
C GLY A 117 5.89 5.46 12.20
N LEU A 118 4.95 4.58 11.83
CA LEU A 118 3.65 4.99 11.33
C LEU A 118 2.91 5.85 12.38
N ILE A 119 2.82 5.36 13.62
CA ILE A 119 2.07 6.04 14.68
C ILE A 119 2.85 7.25 15.17
N GLU A 120 4.13 7.06 15.45
CA GLU A 120 4.99 8.04 16.12
C GLU A 120 5.27 9.27 15.26
N ILE A 121 5.29 9.10 13.93
CA ILE A 121 5.71 10.14 12.97
C ILE A 121 4.58 10.47 12.00
N TYR A 122 4.10 9.49 11.24
CA TYR A 122 3.19 9.75 10.13
C TYR A 122 1.74 10.04 10.56
N LEU A 123 1.31 9.55 11.73
CA LEU A 123 -0.03 9.78 12.28
C LEU A 123 -0.08 10.84 13.40
N THR A 124 1.04 11.51 13.67
CA THR A 124 1.14 12.60 14.65
C THR A 124 1.42 13.95 13.99
N HIS A 125 2.13 13.98 12.86
CA HIS A 125 2.44 15.23 12.18
C HIS A 125 1.25 15.75 11.34
N PRO A 126 0.81 17.01 11.51
CA PRO A 126 -0.37 17.56 10.82
C PRO A 126 -0.32 17.43 9.29
N ASP A 127 0.83 17.72 8.67
CA ASP A 127 0.96 17.64 7.21
C ASP A 127 0.84 16.21 6.68
N SER A 128 1.40 15.25 7.41
CA SER A 128 1.30 13.83 7.05
C SER A 128 -0.14 13.35 7.18
N ILE A 129 -0.80 13.66 8.30
CA ILE A 129 -2.21 13.34 8.53
C ILE A 129 -3.09 13.96 7.42
N ASN A 130 -2.85 15.23 7.07
CA ASN A 130 -3.60 15.91 6.03
C ASN A 130 -3.41 15.27 4.65
N LYS A 131 -2.20 14.81 4.31
CA LYS A 131 -1.95 14.07 3.07
C LYS A 131 -2.59 12.69 3.05
N ILE A 132 -2.55 11.96 4.17
CA ILE A 132 -3.21 10.65 4.29
C ILE A 132 -4.73 10.82 4.14
N LYS A 133 -5.34 11.77 4.86
CA LYS A 133 -6.77 12.12 4.71
C LYS A 133 -7.09 12.57 3.28
N LYS A 134 -6.22 13.40 2.72
CA LYS A 134 -6.00 13.69 1.29
C LYS A 134 -6.35 12.51 0.38
N SER A 135 -5.42 11.56 0.38
CA SER A 135 -5.40 10.39 -0.49
C SER A 135 -6.60 9.48 -0.25
N VAL A 136 -6.94 9.23 1.02
CA VAL A 136 -8.12 8.40 1.38
C VAL A 136 -9.42 9.05 0.90
N GLY A 137 -9.59 10.36 1.08
CA GLY A 137 -10.77 11.09 0.61
C GLY A 137 -10.93 10.97 -0.90
N ARG A 138 -9.83 11.17 -1.66
CA ARG A 138 -9.85 10.98 -3.11
C ARG A 138 -10.22 9.56 -3.52
N ALA A 139 -9.72 8.54 -2.81
CA ALA A 139 -10.10 7.16 -3.08
C ALA A 139 -11.60 6.92 -2.86
N PHE A 140 -12.20 7.50 -1.83
CA PHE A 140 -13.65 7.40 -1.63
C PHE A 140 -14.45 8.07 -2.75
N ASP A 141 -13.97 9.21 -3.24
CA ASP A 141 -14.63 10.01 -4.27
C ASP A 141 -14.46 9.41 -5.68
N SER A 142 -13.30 8.81 -5.98
CA SER A 142 -12.96 8.38 -7.35
C SER A 142 -13.24 6.92 -7.65
N LEU A 143 -13.24 6.04 -6.64
CA LEU A 143 -13.37 4.61 -6.90
C LEU A 143 -14.78 4.23 -7.37
N THR A 144 -14.84 3.54 -8.50
CA THR A 144 -16.05 3.00 -9.10
C THR A 144 -16.29 1.56 -8.66
N LYS A 145 -17.54 1.10 -8.73
CA LYS A 145 -17.88 -0.29 -8.41
C LYS A 145 -17.30 -1.19 -9.52
N PRO A 146 -16.65 -2.32 -9.16
CA PRO A 146 -16.14 -3.29 -10.13
C PRO A 146 -17.27 -3.93 -10.94
N ASP A 147 -16.99 -4.25 -12.20
CA ASP A 147 -17.94 -4.84 -13.14
C ASP A 147 -18.08 -6.35 -12.91
N MET A 148 -18.80 -6.69 -11.85
CA MET A 148 -19.07 -8.08 -11.45
C MET A 148 -20.49 -8.54 -11.81
N GLU A 149 -21.33 -7.66 -12.36
CA GLU A 149 -22.75 -7.94 -12.61
C GLU A 149 -22.97 -8.87 -13.82
N GLU A 150 -22.07 -8.83 -14.81
CA GLU A 150 -22.05 -9.79 -15.93
C GLU A 150 -21.45 -11.16 -15.55
N HIS A 151 -20.97 -11.31 -14.32
CA HIS A 151 -20.28 -12.51 -13.82
C HIS A 151 -21.07 -13.20 -12.71
N LEU A 152 -22.38 -13.40 -12.92
CA LEU A 152 -23.16 -14.35 -12.13
C LEU A 152 -22.56 -15.75 -12.31
N PHE A 153 -21.74 -16.17 -11.35
CA PHE A 153 -21.21 -17.52 -11.31
C PHE A 153 -22.38 -18.50 -11.12
N GLU A 154 -22.77 -19.17 -12.19
CA GLU A 154 -23.65 -20.34 -12.09
C GLU A 154 -22.86 -21.46 -11.42
N VAL A 155 -23.13 -21.69 -10.14
CA VAL A 155 -22.57 -22.86 -9.43
C VAL A 155 -23.37 -24.07 -9.86
N THR A 156 -22.95 -24.72 -10.94
CA THR A 156 -23.51 -26.01 -11.35
C THR A 156 -22.89 -27.14 -10.53
N TYR A 157 -23.72 -27.90 -9.83
CA TYR A 157 -23.33 -29.17 -9.23
C TYR A 157 -23.48 -30.29 -10.28
N GLN A 158 -22.43 -31.09 -10.49
CA GLN A 158 -22.49 -32.37 -11.22
C GLN A 158 -22.87 -33.51 -10.28
#